data_AF-A0A5C8G7K1-F1
#
_entry.id   AF-A0A5C8G7K1-F1
#
_cell.length_a   1.000
_cell.length_b   1.000
_cell.length_c   1.000
_cell.angle_alpha   90.00
_cell.angle_beta   90.00
_cell.angle_gamma   90.00
#
_symmetry.space_group_name_H-M   'P 1'
#
loop_
_entity.id
_entity.type
_entity.pdbx_description
1 polymer ?
#
loop_
_entity_poly.entity_id
_entity_poly.type
_entity_poly.pdbx_seq_one_letter_code
_entity_poly.pdbx_strand_id
1 'polypeptide(L)'
;MGYYDVKKGRTGDGGIDGDFAIDKFSLERVAFQCKFFLEGNHATSKDIDTFVGSLSKLGYQKGVFITTSKFIKSSEHKNITFIDGRKLAKLITNIL
;
A
#
# COMPACT_ATOMS: atom_id res chain seq x y z
N MET A 1 -4.06 18.08 -8.56
CA MET A 1 -2.86 17.21 -8.60
C MET A 1 -3.34 15.84 -9.02
N GLY A 2 -2.76 15.25 -10.08
CA GLY A 2 -3.22 13.97 -10.65
C GLY A 2 -2.22 12.84 -10.38
N TYR A 3 -2.67 11.60 -10.57
CA TYR A 3 -1.83 10.41 -10.59
C TYR A 3 -1.64 9.94 -12.02
N TYR A 4 -0.45 9.41 -12.33
CA TYR A 4 -0.05 9.06 -13.70
C TYR A 4 0.49 7.64 -13.76
N ASP A 5 0.50 7.05 -14.96
CA ASP A 5 1.13 5.76 -15.27
C ASP A 5 0.84 4.66 -14.20
N VAL A 6 -0.46 4.45 -13.94
CA VAL A 6 -0.93 3.47 -12.96
C VAL A 6 -0.73 2.06 -13.52
N LYS A 7 0.00 1.24 -12.78
CA LYS A 7 0.30 -0.15 -13.13
C LYS A 7 -0.23 -1.09 -12.07
N LYS A 8 -0.65 -2.26 -12.54
CA LYS A 8 -1.05 -3.39 -11.69
C LYS A 8 0.12 -4.37 -11.57
N GLY A 9 0.31 -4.90 -10.37
CA GLY A 9 1.25 -5.98 -10.07
C GLY A 9 0.94 -7.26 -10.85
N ARG A 10 1.91 -8.16 -10.87
CA ARG A 10 1.84 -9.46 -11.55
C ARG A 10 2.22 -10.54 -10.55
N THR A 11 1.59 -11.70 -10.65
CA THR A 11 1.92 -12.85 -9.79
C THR A 11 3.44 -13.04 -9.67
N GLY A 12 3.95 -13.05 -8.43
CA GLY A 12 5.38 -13.17 -8.14
C GLY A 12 6.12 -11.83 -8.00
N ASP A 13 5.42 -10.70 -8.02
CA ASP A 13 5.94 -9.34 -7.73
C ASP A 13 6.50 -9.14 -6.31
N GLY A 14 6.36 -10.14 -5.44
CA GLY A 14 6.88 -10.09 -4.08
C GLY A 14 5.98 -9.33 -3.12
N GLY A 15 4.72 -9.04 -3.48
CA GLY A 15 3.81 -8.30 -2.61
C GLY A 15 3.76 -6.80 -2.91
N ILE A 16 3.82 -6.44 -4.19
CA ILE A 16 3.43 -5.11 -4.68
C ILE A 16 2.24 -5.32 -5.63
N ASP A 17 1.04 -4.94 -5.20
CA ASP A 17 -0.17 -5.12 -6.02
C ASP A 17 -0.28 -4.10 -7.16
N GLY A 18 0.54 -3.05 -7.13
CA GLY A 18 0.65 -2.05 -8.18
C GLY A 18 1.43 -0.82 -7.72
N ASP A 19 1.54 0.13 -8.63
CA ASP A 19 2.23 1.39 -8.39
C ASP A 19 1.72 2.50 -9.33
N PHE A 20 2.00 3.75 -8.97
CA PHE A 20 1.61 4.91 -9.75
C PHE A 20 2.64 6.03 -9.60
N ALA A 21 2.75 6.88 -10.61
CA ALA A 21 3.54 8.10 -10.55
C ALA A 21 2.74 9.26 -9.96
N ILE A 22 3.41 10.11 -9.18
CA ILE A 22 2.80 11.34 -8.61
C ILE A 22 3.09 12.59 -9.45
N ASP A 23 3.86 12.42 -10.53
CA ASP A 23 4.23 13.44 -11.48
C ASP A 23 4.19 12.90 -12.92
N LYS A 24 4.09 13.79 -13.91
CA LYS A 24 3.96 13.42 -15.33
C LYS A 24 5.22 12.78 -15.91
N PHE A 25 6.38 13.05 -15.31
CA PHE A 25 7.68 12.55 -15.75
C PHE A 25 8.03 11.20 -15.10
N SER A 26 7.19 10.71 -14.17
CA SER A 26 7.40 9.47 -13.41
C SER A 26 8.72 9.43 -12.62
N LEU A 27 9.18 10.59 -12.15
CA LEU A 27 10.40 10.70 -11.33
C LEU A 27 10.18 10.10 -9.94
N GLU A 28 8.97 10.23 -9.41
CA GLU A 28 8.59 9.61 -8.15
C GLU A 28 7.38 8.69 -8.34
N ARG A 29 7.56 7.44 -7.90
CA ARG A 29 6.54 6.39 -7.95
C ARG A 29 6.21 5.90 -6.55
N VAL A 30 4.93 5.66 -6.31
CA VAL A 30 4.39 5.13 -5.08
C VAL A 30 3.84 3.74 -5.35
N ALA A 31 4.37 2.75 -4.67
CA ALA A 31 3.86 1.39 -4.75
C ALA A 31 2.80 1.13 -3.67
N PHE A 32 1.91 0.18 -3.92
CA PHE A 32 0.88 -0.19 -2.95
C PHE A 32 0.69 -1.70 -2.85
N GLN A 33 0.23 -2.12 -1.68
CA GLN A 33 -0.22 -3.49 -1.40
C GLN A 33 -1.59 -3.41 -0.73
N CYS A 34 -2.48 -4.28 -1.16
CA CYS A 34 -3.81 -4.51 -0.63
C CYS A 34 -3.88 -5.92 -0.04
N LYS A 35 -4.32 -6.03 1.22
CA LYS A 35 -4.61 -7.34 1.84
C LYS A 35 -6.06 -7.40 2.28
N PHE A 36 -6.69 -8.53 1.99
CA PHE A 36 -8.01 -8.87 2.52
C PHE A 36 -7.84 -9.99 3.54
N PHE A 37 -8.38 -9.78 4.73
CA PHE A 37 -8.36 -10.77 5.81
C PHE A 37 -9.80 -11.13 6.21
N LEU A 38 -10.02 -12.40 6.54
CA LEU A 38 -11.26 -12.87 7.14
C LEU A 38 -11.42 -12.30 8.56
N GLU A 39 -12.65 -12.34 9.07
CA GLU A 39 -12.98 -11.82 10.39
C GLU A 39 -12.10 -12.44 11.49
N GLY A 40 -11.67 -11.61 12.45
CA GLY A 40 -10.71 -11.99 13.49
C GLY A 40 -9.24 -12.02 13.05
N ASN A 41 -8.95 -11.94 11.75
CA ASN A 41 -7.59 -11.81 11.23
C ASN A 41 -7.27 -10.36 10.86
N HIS A 42 -6.04 -9.93 11.15
CA HIS A 42 -5.61 -8.55 11.02
C HIS A 42 -4.20 -8.47 10.45
N ALA A 43 -3.88 -7.36 9.78
CA ALA A 43 -2.54 -7.11 9.26
C ALA A 43 -1.54 -7.01 10.42
N THR A 44 -0.43 -7.73 10.29
CA THR A 44 0.62 -7.86 11.30
C THR A 44 1.87 -7.11 10.89
N SER A 45 2.80 -6.90 11.83
CA SER A 45 4.12 -6.34 11.50
C SER A 45 4.86 -7.17 10.45
N LYS A 46 4.68 -8.51 10.44
CA LYS A 46 5.28 -9.39 9.43
C LYS A 46 4.79 -9.06 8.01
N ASP A 47 3.50 -8.77 7.85
CA ASP A 47 2.94 -8.37 6.55
C ASP A 47 3.55 -7.04 6.07
N ILE A 48 3.71 -6.10 7.01
CA ILE A 48 4.31 -4.78 6.76
C ILE A 48 5.80 -4.93 6.42
N ASP A 49 6.56 -5.71 7.18
CA ASP A 49 7.98 -5.95 6.96
C ASP A 49 8.24 -6.62 5.61
N THR A 50 7.35 -7.54 5.21
CA THR A 50 7.40 -8.16 3.87
C THR A 50 7.23 -7.10 2.79
N PHE A 51 6.25 -6.21 2.93
CA PHE A 51 6.03 -5.10 2.00
C PHE A 51 7.22 -4.13 1.96
N VAL A 52 7.78 -3.77 3.12
CA VAL A 52 8.99 -2.93 3.23
C VAL A 52 10.16 -3.57 2.49
N GLY A 53 10.36 -4.88 2.64
CA GLY A 53 11.36 -5.64 1.91
C GLY A 53 11.18 -5.55 0.39
N SER A 54 9.94 -5.61 -0.08
CA SER A 54 9.61 -5.51 -1.51
C SER A 54 9.80 -4.10 -2.06
N LEU A 55 9.44 -3.06 -1.30
CA LEU A 55 9.74 -1.67 -1.66
C LEU A 55 11.25 -1.48 -1.84
N SER A 56 12.05 -1.95 -0.87
CA SER A 56 13.52 -1.87 -0.91
C SER A 56 14.09 -2.61 -2.11
N LYS A 57 13.66 -3.85 -2.34
CA LYS A 57 14.13 -4.69 -3.46
C LYS A 57 13.83 -4.08 -4.83
N LEU A 58 12.70 -3.39 -4.98
CA LEU A 58 12.23 -2.84 -6.25
C LEU A 58 12.55 -1.34 -6.40
N GLY A 59 13.19 -0.71 -5.41
CA GLY A 59 13.62 0.69 -5.47
C GLY A 59 12.51 1.73 -5.25
N TYR A 60 11.37 1.33 -4.67
CA TYR A 60 10.31 2.27 -4.31
C TYR A 60 10.63 3.00 -3.01
N GLN A 61 10.61 4.32 -3.04
CA GLN A 61 10.87 5.14 -1.85
C GLN A 61 9.64 5.33 -0.96
N LYS A 62 8.43 5.29 -1.54
CA LYS A 62 7.17 5.52 -0.84
C LYS A 62 6.19 4.37 -1.10
N GLY A 63 5.39 4.07 -0.07
CA GLY A 63 4.43 2.98 -0.12
C GLY A 63 3.06 3.33 0.46
N VAL A 64 2.02 2.62 0.01
CA VAL A 64 0.70 2.60 0.67
C VAL A 64 0.33 1.16 0.99
N PHE A 65 0.10 0.87 2.26
CA PHE A 65 -0.39 -0.44 2.69
C PHE A 65 -1.88 -0.35 3.05
N ILE A 66 -2.70 -1.11 2.35
CA ILE A 66 -4.15 -1.08 2.43
C ILE A 66 -4.64 -2.43 2.98
N THR A 67 -5.53 -2.38 3.97
CA THR A 67 -6.25 -3.57 4.42
C THR A 67 -7.72 -3.23 4.70
N THR A 68 -8.61 -4.19 4.49
CA THR A 68 -10.01 -4.09 4.95
C THR A 68 -10.16 -4.35 6.45
N SER A 69 -9.12 -4.88 7.10
CA SER A 69 -9.06 -5.18 8.54
C SER A 69 -8.46 -4.02 9.35
N LYS A 70 -8.08 -4.31 10.60
CA LYS A 70 -7.21 -3.45 11.42
C LYS A 70 -5.74 -3.86 11.29
N PHE A 71 -4.84 -3.03 11.83
CA PHE A 71 -3.44 -3.37 12.08
C PHE A 71 -3.26 -3.74 13.57
N ILE A 72 -2.60 -4.86 13.87
CA ILE A 72 -2.39 -5.31 15.26
C ILE A 72 -1.29 -4.48 15.95
N LYS A 73 -0.26 -4.08 15.21
CA LYS A 73 0.82 -3.19 15.65
C LYS A 73 1.53 -2.67 14.41
N SER A 74 1.39 -1.38 14.10
CA SER A 74 2.15 -0.78 12.99
C SER A 74 3.51 -0.36 13.51
N SER A 75 4.57 -0.85 12.88
CA SER A 75 5.88 -0.21 12.93
C SER A 75 5.77 1.19 12.31
N GLU A 76 6.41 2.18 12.92
CA GLU A 76 6.45 3.54 12.38
C GLU A 76 7.35 3.59 11.14
N HIS A 77 6.77 3.38 9.97
CA HIS A 77 7.44 3.59 8.69
C HIS A 77 7.07 4.96 8.13
N LYS A 78 7.98 5.94 8.26
CA LYS A 78 7.75 7.34 7.83
C LYS A 78 7.42 7.49 6.34
N ASN A 79 7.84 6.52 5.51
CA ASN A 79 7.62 6.51 4.08
C ASN A 79 6.44 5.62 3.63
N ILE A 80 5.69 5.05 4.57
CA ILE A 80 4.53 4.22 4.29
C ILE A 80 3.27 4.85 4.88
N THR A 81 2.25 5.01 4.05
CA THR A 81 0.91 5.37 4.51
C THR A 81 0.10 4.11 4.75
N PHE A 82 -0.45 3.97 5.96
CA PHE A 82 -1.38 2.90 6.29
C PHE A 82 -2.83 3.34 6.09
N ILE A 83 -3.61 2.46 5.46
CA ILE A 83 -5.05 2.60 5.25
C ILE A 83 -5.72 1.32 5.76
N ASP A 84 -6.39 1.43 6.91
CA ASP A 84 -7.20 0.34 7.48
C ASP A 84 -8.64 0.39 6.96
N GLY A 85 -9.46 -0.58 7.33
CA GLY A 85 -10.84 -0.67 6.85
C GLY A 85 -11.69 0.56 7.16
N ARG A 86 -11.46 1.21 8.31
CA ARG A 86 -12.19 2.44 8.69
C ARG A 86 -11.80 3.61 7.81
N LYS A 87 -10.49 3.84 7.63
CA LYS A 87 -9.98 4.92 6.76
C LYS A 87 -10.35 4.66 5.30
N LEU A 88 -10.30 3.41 4.84
CA LEU A 88 -10.72 3.02 3.50
C LEU A 88 -12.20 3.37 3.25
N ALA A 89 -13.10 2.99 4.16
CA ALA A 89 -14.53 3.31 4.05
C ALA A 89 -14.78 4.83 4.00
N LYS A 90 -14.06 5.61 4.82
CA LYS A 90 -14.14 7.08 4.82
C LYS A 90 -13.65 7.68 3.50
N LEU A 91 -12.56 7.16 2.93
CA LEU A 91 -12.06 7.63 1.64
C LEU A 91 -13.05 7.36 0.51
N ILE A 92 -13.66 6.17 0.49
CA ILE A 92 -14.65 5.80 -0.53
C ILE A 92 -15.90 6.67 -0.43
N THR A 93 -16.42 6.89 0.78
CA THR A 93 -17.64 7.70 0.98
C THR A 93 -17.44 9.19 0.70
N ASN A 94 -16.24 9.71 0.85
CA ASN A 94 -15.91 11.11 0.53
C ASN A 94 -15.62 11.35 -0.97
N ILE A 95 -15.55 10.29 -1.78
CA ILE A 95 -15.36 10.37 -3.24
C ILE A 95 -16.72 10.37 -3.97
N LEU A 96 -17.80 10.00 -3.27
CA LEU A 96 -19.18 10.08 -3.73
C LEU A 96 -19.81 11.42 -3.34
#